data_AF-A0A9D5GAY3-F1
#
_entry.id   AF-A0A9D5GAY3-F1
#
_cell.length_a   1.000
_cell.length_b   1.000
_cell.length_c   1.000
_cell.angle_alpha   90.00
_cell.angle_beta   90.00
_cell.angle_gamma   90.00
#
_symmetry.space_group_name_H-M   'P 1'
#
loop_
_entity.id
_entity.type
_entity.pdbx_description
1 polymer ?
#
loop_
_entity_poly.entity_id
_entity_poly.type
_entity_poly.pdbx_seq_one_letter_code
_entity_poly.pdbx_strand_id
1 'polypeptide(L)'
;MRITKAFSIAIGLAAAAGIAGCGSSSIPIGRTPVYQQIERLSRPAVKEAFEAFNDHDITNRSNPYNKTTDAQLANEILSFAGPGGVANRSQAIAQTLQSILIPDEMTADLSKTGTLGSYLGVETGGVTGSLFGGRKLSDDVIDIDLGAIFGPTIPAVVPSVPDDGHESWCLTTDNVSYAGGANTTFPYLDAPR
;
A
#
# COMPACT_ATOMS: atom_id res chain seq x y z
N MET A 1 50.64 18.33 56.83
CA MET A 1 51.09 19.74 56.83
C MET A 1 50.50 20.41 55.59
N ARG A 2 49.76 21.53 55.75
CA ARG A 2 49.21 22.50 54.74
C ARG A 2 48.79 21.94 53.35
N ILE A 3 47.52 21.98 52.93
CA ILE A 3 46.69 23.17 52.54
C ILE A 3 47.38 23.95 51.40
N THR A 4 46.75 24.41 50.30
CA THR A 4 45.34 24.39 49.83
C THR A 4 45.20 23.44 48.61
N LYS A 5 44.20 23.42 47.69
CA LYS A 5 42.97 24.22 47.39
C LYS A 5 41.87 23.28 46.83
N ALA A 6 40.74 23.84 46.36
CA ALA A 6 39.67 23.12 45.64
C ALA A 6 39.13 23.97 44.47
N PHE A 7 38.34 23.36 43.58
CA PHE A 7 37.24 24.03 42.87
C PHE A 7 36.12 23.03 42.58
N SER A 8 34.86 23.47 42.76
CA SER A 8 33.67 22.63 42.67
C SER A 8 32.64 23.27 41.75
N ILE A 9 31.91 22.46 40.98
CA ILE A 9 30.56 22.80 40.52
C ILE A 9 29.66 21.59 40.76
N ALA A 10 28.53 21.82 41.42
CA ALA A 10 27.45 20.86 41.55
C ALA A 10 26.20 21.47 40.91
N ILE A 11 25.34 20.61 40.35
CA ILE A 11 23.99 20.99 39.92
C ILE A 11 23.02 20.16 40.76
N GLY A 12 22.10 20.84 41.45
CA GLY A 12 21.33 20.26 42.56
C GLY A 12 20.07 19.53 42.11
N LEU A 13 19.69 18.51 42.88
CA LEU A 13 18.40 17.84 42.77
C LEU A 13 17.35 18.63 43.56
N ALA A 14 16.44 19.32 42.88
CA ALA A 14 15.39 20.13 43.50
C ALA A 14 14.03 19.43 43.44
N ALA A 15 13.61 18.81 44.54
CA ALA A 15 12.26 18.27 44.68
C ALA A 15 11.27 19.38 45.04
N ALA A 16 10.23 19.57 44.21
CA ALA A 16 9.14 20.50 44.47
C ALA A 16 7.82 19.73 44.63
N ALA A 17 7.22 19.78 45.82
CA ALA A 17 5.93 19.15 46.09
C ALA A 17 4.79 19.97 45.47
N GLY A 18 4.13 19.41 44.44
CA GLY A 18 3.00 20.05 43.78
C GLY A 18 1.73 19.98 44.62
N ILE A 19 1.12 21.14 44.89
CA ILE A 19 -0.13 21.26 45.66
C ILE A 19 -1.31 20.69 44.86
N ALA A 20 -2.18 19.91 45.50
CA ALA A 20 -3.35 19.32 44.84
C ALA A 20 -4.42 20.38 44.48
N GLY A 21 -4.45 20.81 43.22
CA GLY A 21 -5.48 21.67 42.66
C GLY A 21 -6.51 20.88 41.85
N CYS A 22 -7.79 20.94 42.24
CA CYS A 22 -8.89 20.42 41.43
C CYS A 22 -9.20 21.36 40.26
N GLY A 23 -8.37 21.32 39.21
CA GLY A 23 -8.61 22.05 37.97
C GLY A 23 -9.60 21.33 37.06
N SER A 24 -10.64 22.04 36.59
CA SER A 24 -11.61 21.54 35.62
C SER A 24 -10.90 21.00 34.38
N SER A 25 -11.09 19.71 34.07
CA SER A 25 -10.38 19.04 32.97
C SER A 25 -10.90 19.48 31.61
N SER A 26 -10.33 20.55 31.06
CA SER A 26 -10.40 20.83 29.64
C SER A 26 -9.71 19.69 28.88
N ILE A 27 -10.42 19.06 27.93
CA ILE A 27 -9.81 18.09 27.02
C ILE A 27 -8.79 18.85 26.16
N PRO A 28 -7.50 18.45 26.12
CA PRO A 28 -6.51 19.15 25.32
C PRO A 28 -6.76 18.93 23.81
N ILE A 29 -7.46 19.88 23.18
CA ILE A 29 -7.54 20.00 21.72
C ILE A 29 -6.15 20.43 21.23
N GLY A 30 -5.26 19.45 21.08
CA GLY A 30 -3.83 19.66 20.88
C GLY A 30 -2.97 18.40 20.88
N ARG A 31 -3.53 17.20 21.11
CA ARG A 31 -2.86 15.96 20.68
C ARG A 31 -2.94 15.87 19.17
N THR A 32 -1.78 15.85 18.49
CA THR A 32 -1.68 15.35 17.11
C THR A 32 -2.28 13.94 17.07
N PRO A 33 -3.29 13.66 16.22
CA PRO A 33 -3.84 12.32 16.12
C PRO A 33 -2.79 11.37 15.53
N VAL A 34 -2.32 10.43 16.34
CA VAL A 34 -1.49 9.32 15.86
C VAL A 34 -2.44 8.25 15.33
N TYR A 35 -2.65 8.26 14.01
CA TYR A 35 -3.33 7.17 13.33
C TYR A 35 -2.40 5.94 13.31
N GLN A 36 -2.89 4.82 13.82
CA GLN A 36 -2.22 3.53 13.67
C GLN A 36 -2.87 2.78 12.49
N GLN A 37 -2.05 2.33 11.55
CA GLN A 37 -2.47 1.41 10.50
C GLN A 37 -2.90 0.08 11.14
N ILE A 38 -4.07 -0.43 10.73
CA ILE A 38 -4.63 -1.71 11.20
C ILE A 38 -4.58 -2.77 10.11
N GLU A 39 -4.90 -2.38 8.87
CA GLU A 39 -4.92 -3.24 7.68
C GLU A 39 -4.79 -2.36 6.42
N ARG A 40 -4.24 -2.89 5.31
CA ARG A 40 -3.95 -2.15 4.07
C ARG A 40 -4.90 -2.53 2.93
N LEU A 41 -6.17 -2.20 3.09
CA LEU A 41 -7.24 -2.51 2.12
C LEU A 41 -7.25 -1.61 0.86
N SER A 42 -6.17 -0.86 0.59
CA SER A 42 -6.15 0.06 -0.55
C SER A 42 -5.95 -0.64 -1.90
N ARG A 43 -5.49 -1.90 -1.89
CA ARG A 43 -5.19 -2.75 -3.06
C ARG A 43 -5.62 -4.22 -2.82
N PRO A 44 -6.86 -4.63 -3.18
CA PRO A 44 -7.56 -5.77 -2.59
C PRO A 44 -7.13 -7.16 -3.06
N ALA A 45 -6.19 -7.26 -4.01
CA ALA A 45 -5.55 -8.54 -4.36
C ALA A 45 -4.14 -8.67 -3.76
N VAL A 46 -3.55 -7.59 -3.22
CA VAL A 46 -2.12 -7.58 -2.86
C VAL A 46 -1.87 -8.42 -1.61
N LYS A 47 -2.66 -8.24 -0.55
CA LYS A 47 -2.49 -9.03 0.66
C LYS A 47 -3.19 -10.37 0.50
N GLU A 48 -4.43 -10.35 0.01
CA GLU A 48 -5.27 -11.51 -0.27
C GLU A 48 -4.66 -12.57 -1.21
N ALA A 49 -3.81 -12.21 -2.18
CA ALA A 49 -3.19 -13.18 -3.09
C ALA A 49 -1.74 -13.55 -2.74
N PHE A 50 -0.95 -12.64 -2.15
CA PHE A 50 0.50 -12.87 -1.94
C PHE A 50 0.91 -13.13 -0.49
N GLU A 51 0.27 -12.49 0.49
CA GLU A 51 0.71 -12.55 1.90
C GLU A 51 0.36 -13.89 2.56
N ALA A 52 1.29 -14.46 3.33
CA ALA A 52 0.99 -15.55 4.23
C ALA A 52 0.21 -15.04 5.46
N PHE A 53 -0.93 -15.68 5.78
CA PHE A 53 -1.83 -15.22 6.86
C PHE A 53 -1.15 -14.94 8.22
N ASN A 54 -0.03 -15.61 8.52
CA ASN A 54 0.74 -15.41 9.75
C ASN A 54 1.44 -14.04 9.82
N ASP A 55 1.74 -13.42 8.67
CA ASP A 55 2.61 -12.26 8.56
C ASP A 55 1.84 -10.92 8.46
N HIS A 56 0.51 -10.95 8.40
CA HIS A 56 -0.38 -9.75 8.41
C HIS A 56 0.03 -8.72 9.47
N ASP A 57 0.32 -9.14 10.71
CA ASP A 57 0.69 -8.22 11.80
C ASP A 57 2.05 -7.54 11.55
N ILE A 58 2.96 -8.20 10.84
CA ILE A 58 4.27 -7.65 10.47
C ILE A 58 4.10 -6.60 9.37
N THR A 59 3.34 -6.91 8.31
CA THR A 59 3.20 -6.00 7.17
C THR A 59 2.21 -4.86 7.43
N ASN A 60 1.19 -5.06 8.28
CA ASN A 60 0.32 -3.96 8.74
C ASN A 60 1.07 -2.96 9.65
N ARG A 61 2.21 -3.37 10.21
CA ARG A 61 3.15 -2.49 10.96
C ARG A 61 4.34 -2.01 10.12
N SER A 62 4.48 -2.46 8.87
CA SER A 62 5.54 -2.01 7.98
C SER A 62 5.22 -0.63 7.40
N ASN A 63 6.22 0.00 6.78
CA ASN A 63 6.01 1.25 6.03
C ASN A 63 5.89 0.90 4.54
N PRO A 64 4.72 1.10 3.90
CA PRO A 64 4.43 0.60 2.56
C PRO A 64 5.24 1.27 1.44
N TYR A 65 5.91 2.38 1.73
CA TYR A 65 6.56 3.30 0.78
C TYR A 65 7.60 2.67 -0.18
N ASN A 66 8.19 1.51 0.14
CA ASN A 66 9.14 0.80 -0.73
C ASN A 66 9.47 -0.62 -0.20
N LYS A 67 10.03 -1.45 -1.08
CA LYS A 67 10.41 -2.85 -0.81
C LYS A 67 11.52 -3.08 0.23
N THR A 68 12.19 -2.04 0.70
CA THR A 68 13.17 -2.15 1.82
C THR A 68 12.46 -1.97 3.16
N THR A 69 11.41 -1.15 3.20
CA THR A 69 10.64 -0.89 4.42
C THR A 69 9.40 -1.77 4.56
N ASP A 70 8.95 -2.41 3.47
CA ASP A 70 7.95 -3.48 3.44
C ASP A 70 8.53 -4.76 2.79
N ALA A 71 9.66 -5.22 3.32
CA ALA A 71 10.43 -6.32 2.74
C ALA A 71 9.72 -7.68 2.79
N GLN A 72 8.78 -7.89 3.73
CA GLN A 72 8.03 -9.14 3.86
C GLN A 72 7.09 -9.33 2.65
N LEU A 73 6.10 -8.46 2.48
CA LEU A 73 5.18 -8.49 1.34
C LEU A 73 5.93 -8.45 -0.01
N ALA A 74 6.99 -7.64 -0.10
CA ALA A 74 7.79 -7.58 -1.32
C ALA A 74 8.48 -8.91 -1.67
N ASN A 75 8.94 -9.69 -0.67
CA ASN A 75 9.50 -11.02 -0.88
C ASN A 75 8.41 -12.06 -1.17
N GLU A 76 7.24 -11.94 -0.56
CA GLU A 76 6.09 -12.82 -0.78
C GLU A 76 5.54 -12.70 -2.21
N ILE A 77 5.39 -11.47 -2.73
CA ILE A 77 5.06 -11.20 -4.14
C ILE A 77 6.03 -11.94 -5.08
N LEU A 78 7.35 -11.86 -4.83
CA LEU A 78 8.35 -12.57 -5.64
C LEU A 78 8.27 -14.09 -5.49
N SER A 79 7.97 -14.59 -4.29
CA SER A 79 7.91 -16.03 -3.98
C SER A 79 6.64 -16.69 -4.54
N PHE A 80 5.53 -15.95 -4.59
CA PHE A 80 4.30 -16.39 -5.22
C PHE A 80 4.38 -16.30 -6.76
N ALA A 81 4.87 -15.18 -7.29
CA ALA A 81 4.83 -14.90 -8.72
C ALA A 81 5.99 -15.54 -9.50
N GLY A 82 7.16 -15.69 -8.90
CA GLY A 82 8.39 -16.09 -9.59
C GLY A 82 8.53 -17.59 -9.92
N PRO A 83 9.67 -18.00 -10.50
CA PRO A 83 9.89 -19.38 -10.94
C PRO A 83 9.86 -20.37 -9.76
N GLY A 84 9.04 -21.41 -9.87
CA GLY A 84 8.76 -22.36 -8.78
C GLY A 84 7.74 -21.87 -7.74
N GLY A 85 7.23 -20.65 -7.88
CA GLY A 85 6.10 -20.12 -7.13
C GLY A 85 4.74 -20.62 -7.65
N VAL A 86 3.65 -20.08 -7.09
CA VAL A 86 2.26 -20.46 -7.43
C VAL A 86 1.88 -20.04 -8.85
N ALA A 87 2.23 -18.82 -9.27
CA ALA A 87 1.99 -18.37 -10.65
C ALA A 87 3.10 -18.79 -11.62
N ASN A 88 4.26 -19.23 -11.11
CA ASN A 88 5.41 -19.74 -11.86
C ASN A 88 5.84 -18.88 -13.07
N ARG A 89 5.75 -17.55 -12.94
CA ARG A 89 6.18 -16.61 -13.98
C ARG A 89 7.70 -16.44 -13.97
N SER A 90 8.22 -15.93 -15.07
CA SER A 90 9.62 -15.54 -15.22
C SER A 90 10.06 -14.55 -14.15
N GLN A 91 11.35 -14.61 -13.81
CA GLN A 91 11.94 -13.71 -12.83
C GLN A 91 11.77 -12.22 -13.19
N ALA A 92 11.70 -11.90 -14.49
CA ALA A 92 11.44 -10.55 -15.00
C ALA A 92 10.01 -10.10 -14.71
N ILE A 93 9.00 -10.90 -15.09
CA ILE A 93 7.58 -10.58 -14.83
C ILE A 93 7.33 -10.46 -13.32
N ALA A 94 7.86 -11.36 -12.50
CA ALA A 94 7.74 -11.29 -11.04
C ALA A 94 8.38 -10.02 -10.44
N GLN A 95 9.54 -9.58 -10.95
CA GLN A 95 10.20 -8.34 -10.51
C GLN A 95 9.45 -7.08 -10.97
N THR A 96 8.91 -7.09 -12.19
CA THR A 96 8.08 -5.99 -12.68
C THR A 96 6.78 -5.89 -11.90
N LEU A 97 6.13 -7.04 -11.61
CA LEU A 97 4.98 -7.11 -10.73
C LEU A 97 5.33 -6.53 -9.34
N GLN A 98 6.42 -6.96 -8.68
CA GLN A 98 6.88 -6.35 -7.43
C GLN A 98 7.05 -4.82 -7.56
N SER A 99 7.60 -4.31 -8.67
CA SER A 99 7.83 -2.86 -8.86
C SER A 99 6.58 -2.05 -9.18
N ILE A 100 5.51 -2.68 -9.64
CA ILE A 100 4.18 -2.09 -9.85
C ILE A 100 3.36 -2.17 -8.55
N LEU A 101 3.55 -3.24 -7.78
CA LEU A 101 2.77 -3.49 -6.56
C LEU A 101 3.32 -2.81 -5.30
N ILE A 102 4.60 -2.41 -5.29
CA ILE A 102 5.27 -1.75 -4.17
C ILE A 102 5.82 -0.39 -4.65
N PRO A 103 5.38 0.76 -4.09
CA PRO A 103 4.67 0.92 -2.83
C PRO A 103 3.24 0.35 -2.82
N ASP A 104 2.87 -0.27 -1.70
CA ASP A 104 1.50 -0.76 -1.47
C ASP A 104 0.61 0.39 -0.99
N GLU A 105 0.44 1.38 -1.88
CA GLU A 105 -0.32 2.59 -1.67
C GLU A 105 -1.10 2.91 -2.96
N MET A 106 -2.28 3.50 -2.84
CA MET A 106 -3.05 3.95 -4.01
C MET A 106 -2.59 5.35 -4.45
N THR A 107 -1.66 5.42 -5.39
CA THR A 107 -1.11 6.69 -5.92
C THR A 107 -2.16 7.48 -6.70
N ALA A 108 -2.12 8.81 -6.61
CA ALA A 108 -2.88 9.71 -7.48
C ALA A 108 -2.04 10.94 -7.88
N ASP A 109 -1.83 11.15 -9.18
CA ASP A 109 -1.04 12.27 -9.71
C ASP A 109 -1.93 13.47 -10.07
N LEU A 110 -2.01 14.42 -9.13
CA LEU A 110 -2.80 15.64 -9.26
C LEU A 110 -2.31 16.59 -10.37
N SER A 111 -1.16 16.35 -11.02
CA SER A 111 -0.75 17.09 -12.23
C SER A 111 -1.55 16.68 -13.47
N LYS A 112 -2.17 15.49 -13.48
CA LYS A 112 -2.86 14.88 -14.63
C LYS A 112 -4.30 15.37 -14.77
N THR A 113 -4.45 16.68 -14.90
CA THR A 113 -5.74 17.35 -15.07
C THR A 113 -6.49 16.89 -16.33
N GLY A 114 -7.82 16.92 -16.29
CA GLY A 114 -8.67 16.54 -17.43
C GLY A 114 -8.76 15.05 -17.74
N THR A 115 -8.20 14.18 -16.88
CA THR A 115 -8.23 12.72 -17.04
C THR A 115 -9.04 12.05 -15.92
N LEU A 116 -9.50 10.82 -16.15
CA LEU A 116 -10.23 10.02 -15.14
C LEU A 116 -9.27 9.26 -14.24
N GLY A 117 -9.76 8.74 -13.11
CA GLY A 117 -9.03 7.71 -12.36
C GLY A 117 -8.85 6.43 -13.19
N SER A 118 -7.78 5.68 -12.89
CA SER A 118 -7.47 4.39 -13.51
C SER A 118 -6.56 3.59 -12.58
N TYR A 119 -6.97 2.37 -12.24
CA TYR A 119 -6.20 1.50 -11.38
C TYR A 119 -4.85 1.14 -12.01
N LEU A 120 -3.77 1.18 -11.21
CA LEU A 120 -2.37 1.07 -11.66
C LEU A 120 -1.97 2.12 -12.73
N GLY A 121 -2.69 3.24 -12.82
CA GLY A 121 -2.53 4.24 -13.88
C GLY A 121 -1.24 5.07 -13.80
N VAL A 122 -0.68 5.29 -12.60
CA VAL A 122 0.64 5.96 -12.45
C VAL A 122 1.75 4.93 -12.68
N GLU A 123 1.55 3.75 -12.10
CA GLU A 123 2.48 2.63 -11.99
C GLU A 123 2.78 2.00 -13.36
N THR A 124 1.79 1.95 -14.26
CA THR A 124 1.92 1.48 -15.65
C THR A 124 2.19 2.59 -16.66
N GLY A 125 2.38 3.85 -16.23
CA GLY A 125 2.53 4.97 -17.18
C GLY A 125 1.27 5.24 -18.02
N GLY A 126 0.09 4.94 -17.48
CA GLY A 126 -1.22 5.24 -18.07
C GLY A 126 -1.83 4.16 -18.95
N VAL A 127 -1.17 3.01 -19.14
CA VAL A 127 -1.65 1.97 -20.09
C VAL A 127 -2.98 1.34 -19.66
N THR A 128 -3.28 1.27 -18.35
CA THR A 128 -4.59 0.81 -17.86
C THR A 128 -5.77 1.75 -18.17
N GLY A 129 -5.48 2.98 -18.65
CA GLY A 129 -6.48 3.90 -19.20
C GLY A 129 -6.30 5.37 -18.85
N SER A 130 -5.50 5.71 -17.84
CA SER A 130 -5.20 7.10 -17.47
C SER A 130 -3.93 7.22 -16.62
N LEU A 131 -3.20 8.32 -16.81
CA LEU A 131 -2.03 8.70 -16.02
C LEU A 131 -2.36 9.18 -14.59
N PHE A 132 -3.63 9.42 -14.25
CA PHE A 132 -4.00 9.96 -12.93
C PHE A 132 -3.78 8.98 -11.78
N GLY A 133 -3.85 7.67 -12.02
CA GLY A 133 -3.89 6.66 -10.95
C GLY A 133 -5.23 6.61 -10.23
N GLY A 134 -5.22 6.23 -8.95
CA GLY A 134 -6.43 6.02 -8.15
C GLY A 134 -7.24 4.82 -8.65
N ARG A 135 -8.57 4.96 -8.66
CA ARG A 135 -9.55 4.00 -9.19
C ARG A 135 -10.72 4.77 -9.79
N LYS A 136 -11.23 4.39 -10.97
CA LYS A 136 -12.57 4.76 -11.45
C LYS A 136 -13.58 3.69 -11.01
N LEU A 137 -14.87 4.04 -11.00
CA LEU A 137 -15.93 3.10 -10.61
C LEU A 137 -15.99 1.87 -11.52
N SER A 138 -15.66 2.03 -12.80
CA SER A 138 -15.60 0.95 -13.80
C SER A 138 -14.16 0.47 -14.06
N ASP A 139 -13.30 0.46 -13.03
CA ASP A 139 -12.10 -0.38 -13.04
C ASP A 139 -12.52 -1.76 -12.54
N ASP A 140 -12.36 -2.79 -13.38
CA ASP A 140 -12.46 -4.17 -12.92
C ASP A 140 -11.13 -4.58 -12.29
N VAL A 141 -10.99 -4.19 -11.02
CA VAL A 141 -9.74 -4.26 -10.26
C VAL A 141 -9.22 -5.68 -10.14
N ILE A 142 -10.13 -6.64 -9.92
CA ILE A 142 -9.77 -8.04 -9.68
C ILE A 142 -9.30 -8.67 -10.99
N ASP A 143 -10.00 -8.43 -12.11
CA ASP A 143 -9.52 -8.82 -13.45
C ASP A 143 -8.16 -8.16 -13.81
N ILE A 144 -7.91 -6.91 -13.41
CA ILE A 144 -6.61 -6.24 -13.63
C ILE A 144 -5.48 -6.90 -12.83
N ASP A 145 -5.68 -7.11 -11.52
CA ASP A 145 -4.66 -7.75 -10.66
C ASP A 145 -4.45 -9.22 -11.07
N LEU A 146 -5.52 -10.00 -11.31
CA LEU A 146 -5.44 -11.39 -11.76
C LEU A 146 -4.79 -11.50 -13.15
N GLY A 147 -5.10 -10.59 -14.07
CA GLY A 147 -4.43 -10.49 -15.38
C GLY A 147 -2.94 -10.14 -15.27
N ALA A 148 -2.52 -9.41 -14.24
CA ALA A 148 -1.11 -9.11 -13.96
C ALA A 148 -0.35 -10.27 -13.32
N ILE A 149 -1.04 -11.14 -12.55
CA ILE A 149 -0.46 -12.33 -11.93
C ILE A 149 -0.39 -13.50 -12.94
N PHE A 150 -1.54 -13.88 -13.48
CA PHE A 150 -1.74 -15.12 -14.24
C PHE A 150 -1.83 -14.90 -15.75
N GLY A 151 -1.92 -13.65 -16.21
CA GLY A 151 -2.20 -13.30 -17.61
C GLY A 151 -1.07 -12.52 -18.30
N PRO A 152 -1.34 -12.00 -19.51
CA PRO A 152 -0.36 -11.28 -20.33
C PRO A 152 -0.24 -9.79 -19.96
N THR A 153 -0.91 -9.31 -18.90
CA THR A 153 -1.01 -7.87 -18.62
C THR A 153 0.37 -7.24 -18.39
N ILE A 154 1.31 -7.90 -17.71
CA ILE A 154 2.65 -7.35 -17.47
C ILE A 154 3.43 -7.12 -18.79
N PRO A 155 3.60 -8.11 -19.70
CA PRO A 155 4.15 -7.88 -21.04
C PRO A 155 3.38 -6.83 -21.86
N ALA A 156 2.05 -6.79 -21.75
CA ALA A 156 1.23 -5.86 -22.51
C ALA A 156 1.38 -4.39 -22.06
N VAL A 157 1.57 -4.14 -20.75
CA VAL A 157 1.73 -2.78 -20.21
C VAL A 157 3.18 -2.34 -20.00
N VAL A 158 4.14 -3.27 -20.01
CA VAL A 158 5.58 -2.98 -19.87
C VAL A 158 6.36 -3.61 -21.03
N PRO A 159 6.45 -2.97 -22.22
CA PRO A 159 7.03 -3.57 -23.43
C PRO A 159 8.53 -3.93 -23.38
N SER A 160 9.24 -3.58 -22.31
CA SER A 160 10.62 -4.03 -22.04
C SER A 160 10.69 -5.39 -21.34
N VAL A 161 9.55 -5.93 -20.91
CA VAL A 161 9.41 -7.24 -20.27
C VAL A 161 8.83 -8.21 -21.29
N PRO A 162 9.59 -9.22 -21.74
CA PRO A 162 9.07 -10.19 -22.69
C PRO A 162 7.99 -11.07 -22.05
N ASP A 163 7.05 -11.50 -22.89
CA ASP A 163 6.18 -12.64 -22.64
C ASP A 163 7.01 -13.90 -22.30
N ASP A 164 6.56 -14.68 -21.31
CA ASP A 164 7.21 -15.91 -20.87
C ASP A 164 6.43 -17.19 -21.24
N GLY A 165 5.20 -17.07 -21.75
CA GLY A 165 4.34 -18.21 -22.11
C GLY A 165 3.86 -19.06 -20.94
N HIS A 166 3.89 -18.56 -19.71
CA HIS A 166 3.44 -19.27 -18.50
C HIS A 166 2.05 -18.80 -18.00
N GLU A 167 1.25 -18.18 -18.86
CA GLU A 167 -0.12 -17.75 -18.54
C GLU A 167 -1.04 -18.88 -18.10
N SER A 168 -1.73 -18.66 -16.98
CA SER A 168 -2.85 -19.47 -16.49
C SER A 168 -4.16 -18.78 -16.84
N TRP A 169 -4.53 -18.79 -18.12
CA TRP A 169 -5.69 -18.08 -18.70
C TRP A 169 -7.06 -18.33 -18.02
N CYS A 170 -7.21 -19.40 -17.25
CA CYS A 170 -8.42 -19.69 -16.47
C CYS A 170 -8.46 -18.98 -15.10
N LEU A 171 -7.39 -18.29 -14.70
CA LEU A 171 -7.23 -17.58 -13.43
C LEU A 171 -7.10 -16.05 -13.62
N THR A 172 -7.29 -15.53 -14.83
CA THR A 172 -7.14 -14.09 -15.14
C THR A 172 -8.42 -13.27 -14.89
N THR A 173 -9.45 -13.87 -14.32
CA THR A 173 -10.73 -13.21 -13.98
C THR A 173 -11.41 -13.93 -12.82
N ASP A 174 -12.16 -13.21 -11.98
CA ASP A 174 -13.01 -13.82 -10.96
C ASP A 174 -14.39 -14.26 -11.51
N ASN A 175 -14.68 -13.95 -12.79
CA ASN A 175 -15.95 -14.17 -13.50
C ASN A 175 -17.13 -13.32 -12.97
N VAL A 176 -16.87 -12.27 -12.18
CA VAL A 176 -17.86 -11.33 -11.65
C VAL A 176 -17.67 -9.97 -12.31
N SER A 177 -18.22 -9.82 -13.52
CA SER A 177 -18.19 -8.56 -14.27
C SER A 177 -18.60 -7.37 -13.40
N TYR A 178 -17.81 -6.27 -13.44
CA TYR A 178 -18.10 -5.00 -12.80
C TYR A 178 -19.60 -4.73 -12.60
N ALA A 179 -20.01 -4.58 -11.33
CA ALA A 179 -21.39 -4.34 -10.93
C ALA A 179 -21.90 -2.97 -11.43
N GLY A 180 -22.41 -2.96 -12.67
CA GLY A 180 -22.93 -1.77 -13.33
C GLY A 180 -24.05 -1.11 -12.53
N GLY A 181 -23.74 0.07 -12.00
CA GLY A 181 -24.68 0.90 -11.23
C GLY A 181 -24.33 2.40 -11.20
N ALA A 182 -23.09 2.78 -11.55
CA ALA A 182 -22.48 4.11 -11.40
C ALA A 182 -23.41 5.30 -11.70
N ASN A 183 -24.16 5.73 -10.68
CA ASN A 183 -25.04 6.88 -10.76
C ASN A 183 -24.21 8.17 -10.78
N THR A 184 -24.55 9.10 -11.68
CA THR A 184 -23.92 10.43 -11.76
C THR A 184 -24.23 11.34 -10.56
N THR A 185 -25.06 10.90 -9.61
CA THR A 185 -25.52 11.69 -8.47
C THR A 185 -25.04 11.11 -7.13
N PHE A 186 -23.96 11.72 -6.60
CA PHE A 186 -23.53 11.58 -5.21
C PHE A 186 -24.71 11.81 -4.23
N PRO A 187 -24.87 11.03 -3.13
CA PRO A 187 -23.87 10.15 -2.52
C PRO A 187 -23.91 8.68 -2.94
N TYR A 188 -24.88 8.26 -3.76
CA TYR A 188 -25.09 6.84 -4.05
C TYR A 188 -24.41 6.41 -5.36
N LEU A 189 -23.66 5.30 -5.31
CA LEU A 189 -22.93 4.75 -6.47
C LEU A 189 -23.78 3.79 -7.32
N ASP A 190 -24.92 3.35 -6.81
CA ASP A 190 -25.96 2.59 -7.50
C ASP A 190 -27.34 3.05 -6.97
N ALA A 191 -28.44 2.62 -7.59
CA ALA A 191 -29.75 2.74 -6.98
C ALA A 191 -29.81 1.95 -5.65
N PRO A 192 -30.45 2.47 -4.58
CA PRO A 192 -30.69 1.69 -3.36
C PRO A 192 -31.47 0.40 -3.66
N ARG A 193 -31.07 -0.70 -3.02
CA ARG A 193 -31.64 -2.04 -3.14
C ARG A 193 -32.24 -2.49 -1.80
#